data_AF-A0A662X0I0-F1
#
_entry.id   AF-A0A662X0I0-F1
#
_cell.length_a   1.000
_cell.length_b   1.000
_cell.length_c   1.000
_cell.angle_alpha   90.00
_cell.angle_beta   90.00
_cell.angle_gamma   90.00
#
_symmetry.space_group_name_H-M   'P 1'
#
loop_
_entity.id
_entity.type
_entity.pdbx_description
1 polymer ?
#
loop_
_entity_poly.entity_id
_entity_poly.type
_entity_poly.pdbx_seq_one_letter_code
_entity_poly.pdbx_strand_id
1 'polypeptide(L)'
;MCSFAFALRLVKNLFEMARERKPAIIFIDEIDSLCSNRSEGESDSTRRIKNEFLVQMQGIGNSHDGILVLGATNVPWELDPAMRRR
;
A
#
# COMPACT_ATOMS: atom_id res chain seq x y z
N MET A 1 3.58 18.77 -9.73
CA MET A 1 2.86 18.84 -8.44
C MET A 1 1.45 18.24 -8.47
N CYS A 2 0.63 18.46 -9.51
CA CYS A 2 -0.77 17.98 -9.54
C CYS A 2 -0.93 16.44 -9.56
N SER A 3 -0.06 15.70 -10.28
CA SER A 3 -0.14 14.23 -10.41
C SER A 3 0.10 13.48 -9.09
N PHE A 4 0.96 14.02 -8.22
CA PHE A 4 1.34 13.37 -6.96
C PHE A 4 0.23 13.40 -5.90
N ALA A 5 -0.40 14.56 -5.73
CA ALA A 5 -1.53 14.70 -4.79
C ALA A 5 -2.73 13.83 -5.20
N PHE A 6 -2.88 13.57 -6.50
CA PHE A 6 -3.90 12.68 -7.02
C PHE A 6 -3.65 11.22 -6.61
N ALA A 7 -2.41 10.73 -6.70
CA ALA A 7 -2.06 9.36 -6.30
C ALA A 7 -2.36 9.09 -4.82
N LEU A 8 -2.01 10.02 -3.92
CA LEU A 8 -2.33 9.89 -2.49
C LEU A 8 -3.84 9.80 -2.23
N ARG A 9 -4.63 10.59 -2.97
CA ARG A 9 -6.08 10.60 -2.86
C ARG A 9 -6.70 9.30 -3.38
N LEU A 10 -6.16 8.72 -4.45
CA LEU A 10 -6.61 7.43 -4.97
C LEU A 10 -6.43 6.31 -3.95
N VAL A 11 -5.28 6.26 -3.27
CA VAL A 11 -5.01 5.26 -2.22
C VAL A 11 -6.05 5.36 -1.11
N LYS A 12 -6.32 6.57 -0.61
CA LYS A 12 -7.35 6.79 0.43
C LYS A 12 -8.74 6.34 -0.03
N ASN A 13 -9.16 6.80 -1.21
CA ASN A 13 -10.46 6.44 -1.77
C ASN A 13 -10.61 4.93 -1.97
N LEU A 14 -9.56 4.23 -2.41
CA LEU A 14 -9.56 2.78 -2.61
C LEU A 14 -9.83 2.04 -1.29
N PHE A 15 -9.16 2.43 -0.21
CA PHE A 15 -9.40 1.84 1.11
C PHE A 15 -10.76 2.22 1.71
N GLU A 16 -11.23 3.45 1.50
CA GLU A 16 -12.59 3.87 1.90
C GLU A 16 -13.67 3.05 1.17
N MET A 17 -13.56 2.91 -0.15
CA MET A 17 -14.46 2.08 -0.94
C MET A 17 -14.46 0.62 -0.48
N ALA A 18 -13.29 0.06 -0.17
CA ALA A 18 -13.19 -1.31 0.35
C ALA A 18 -13.84 -1.44 1.75
N ARG A 19 -13.77 -0.38 2.59
CA ARG A 19 -14.43 -0.35 3.90
C ARG A 19 -15.95 -0.23 3.80
N GLU A 20 -16.46 0.49 2.81
CA GLU A 20 -17.90 0.59 2.55
C GLU A 20 -18.48 -0.70 1.94
N ARG A 21 -17.67 -1.46 1.19
CA ARG A 21 -18.10 -2.65 0.43
C ARG A 21 -17.62 -3.97 1.02
N LYS A 22 -17.63 -4.11 2.34
CA LYS A 22 -17.22 -5.35 3.02
C LYS A 22 -18.21 -6.50 2.70
N PRO A 23 -17.74 -7.73 2.43
CA PRO A 23 -16.34 -8.17 2.38
C PRO A 23 -15.64 -7.77 1.07
N ALA A 24 -14.38 -7.31 1.16
CA ALA A 24 -13.60 -6.85 0.01
C ALA A 24 -12.20 -7.49 -0.02
N ILE A 25 -11.68 -7.73 -1.23
CA ILE A 25 -10.31 -8.20 -1.45
C ILE A 25 -9.56 -7.17 -2.27
N ILE A 26 -8.44 -6.68 -1.77
CA ILE A 26 -7.51 -5.80 -2.48
C ILE A 26 -6.32 -6.63 -2.90
N PHE A 27 -6.15 -6.86 -4.20
CA PHE A 27 -5.01 -7.57 -4.76
C PHE A 27 -4.02 -6.57 -5.36
N ILE A 28 -2.74 -6.72 -5.00
CA ILE A 28 -1.64 -5.87 -5.44
C ILE A 28 -0.58 -6.78 -6.02
N ASP A 29 -0.47 -6.77 -7.34
CA ASP A 29 0.63 -7.43 -8.03
C ASP A 29 1.87 -6.54 -8.02
N GLU A 30 3.04 -7.15 -8.12
CA GLU A 30 4.35 -6.47 -8.10
C GLU A 30 4.48 -5.47 -6.93
N ILE A 31 4.11 -5.88 -5.71
CA ILE A 31 4.16 -5.00 -4.54
C ILE A 31 5.57 -4.48 -4.24
N ASP A 32 6.61 -5.17 -4.74
CA ASP A 32 7.99 -4.71 -4.76
C ASP A 32 8.20 -3.42 -5.55
N SER A 33 7.44 -3.15 -6.61
CA SER A 33 7.52 -1.86 -7.33
C SER A 33 7.13 -0.67 -6.45
N LEU A 34 6.23 -0.90 -5.48
CA LEU A 34 5.78 0.09 -4.49
C LEU A 34 6.59 0.02 -3.20
N CYS A 35 7.17 -1.14 -2.88
CA CYS A 35 7.78 -1.44 -1.59
C CYS A 35 9.27 -1.73 -1.64
N SER A 36 9.93 -1.52 -2.78
CA SER A 36 11.35 -1.78 -3.00
C SER A 36 12.23 -1.13 -1.94
N ASN A 37 13.35 -1.79 -1.67
CA ASN A 37 14.34 -1.30 -0.72
C ASN A 37 14.78 0.11 -1.12
N ARG A 38 14.85 1.01 -0.13
CA ARG A 38 15.16 2.43 -0.30
C ARG A 38 16.44 2.60 -1.11
N SER A 39 16.29 2.76 -2.41
CA SER A 39 17.41 2.93 -3.32
C SER A 39 17.74 4.41 -3.36
N GLU A 40 19.02 4.79 -3.34
CA GLU A 40 19.49 6.18 -3.25
C GLU A 40 19.06 7.12 -4.41
N GLY A 41 18.19 6.66 -5.32
CA GLY A 41 17.58 7.44 -6.39
C GLY A 41 16.03 7.51 -6.34
N GLU A 42 15.39 7.04 -5.27
CA GLU A 42 13.92 7.05 -5.16
C GLU A 42 13.39 8.49 -5.00
N SER A 43 12.41 8.86 -5.83
CA SER A 43 11.74 10.16 -5.72
C SER A 43 11.03 10.32 -4.38
N ASP A 44 11.17 11.48 -3.71
CA ASP A 44 10.46 11.81 -2.47
C ASP A 44 8.94 11.63 -2.61
N SER A 45 8.43 11.75 -3.83
CA SER A 45 7.04 11.45 -4.17
C SER A 45 6.70 9.98 -3.94
N THR A 46 7.45 9.04 -4.53
CA THR A 46 7.21 7.60 -4.38
C THR A 46 7.25 7.18 -2.91
N ARG A 47 8.22 7.70 -2.15
CA ARG A 47 8.36 7.44 -0.72
C ARG A 47 7.13 7.88 0.09
N ARG A 48 6.53 9.03 -0.24
CA ARG A 48 5.32 9.52 0.42
C ARG A 48 4.09 8.67 0.08
N ILE A 49 3.95 8.20 -1.17
CA ILE A 49 2.86 7.28 -1.55
C ILE A 49 3.00 5.95 -0.80
N LYS A 50 4.21 5.39 -0.73
CA LYS A 50 4.51 4.18 0.04
C LYS A 50 4.13 4.33 1.51
N ASN A 51 4.53 5.44 2.15
CA ASN A 51 4.17 5.72 3.54
C ASN A 51 2.66 5.85 3.75
N GLU A 52 1.95 6.56 2.87
CA GLU A 52 0.49 6.68 2.96
C GLU A 52 -0.19 5.32 2.80
N PHE A 53 0.23 4.52 1.84
CA PHE A 53 -0.25 3.16 1.63
C PHE A 53 -0.04 2.28 2.88
N LEU A 54 1.15 2.34 3.49
CA LEU A 54 1.47 1.68 4.75
C LEU A 54 0.58 2.14 5.91
N VAL A 55 0.27 3.43 6.01
CA VAL A 55 -0.61 3.99 7.07
C VAL A 55 -2.04 3.51 6.86
N GLN A 56 -2.54 3.54 5.63
CA GLN A 56 -3.89 3.05 5.33
C GLN A 56 -4.04 1.57 5.63
N MET A 57 -3.03 0.74 5.32
CA MET A 57 -3.01 -0.68 5.68
C MET A 57 -3.03 -0.93 7.19
N GLN A 58 -2.31 -0.14 8.00
CA GLN A 58 -2.38 -0.27 9.47
C GLN A 58 -3.78 -0.04 10.02
N GLY A 59 -4.56 0.84 9.39
CA GLY A 59 -5.93 1.12 9.79
C GLY A 59 -6.92 -0.03 9.58
N ILE A 60 -6.53 -1.08 8.84
CA ILE A 60 -7.40 -2.22 8.50
C ILE A 60 -7.29 -3.34 9.54
N GLY A 61 -6.21 -3.38 10.33
CA GLY A 61 -5.92 -4.48 11.27
C GLY A 61 -6.51 -4.34 12.68
N ASN A 62 -7.02 -3.15 13.06
CA ASN A 62 -7.55 -2.93 14.42
C ASN A 62 -9.00 -3.42 14.61
N SER A 63 -9.70 -3.73 13.52
CA SER A 63 -11.05 -4.28 13.55
C SER A 63 -11.09 -5.47 12.59
N HIS A 64 -11.83 -6.52 12.93
CA HIS A 64 -12.09 -7.69 12.10
C HIS A 64 -12.91 -7.30 10.84
N ASP A 65 -12.32 -6.50 9.95
CA ASP A 65 -13.05 -5.60 9.08
C ASP A 65 -13.45 -6.21 7.73
N GLY A 66 -13.29 -7.51 7.53
CA GLY A 66 -13.72 -8.18 6.29
C GLY A 66 -13.02 -7.70 5.02
N ILE A 67 -11.87 -7.02 5.16
CA ILE A 67 -11.01 -6.61 4.04
C ILE A 67 -9.76 -7.46 4.08
N LEU A 68 -9.48 -8.17 2.99
CA LEU A 68 -8.26 -8.95 2.79
C LEU A 68 -7.36 -8.22 1.80
N VAL A 69 -6.12 -7.92 2.19
CA VAL A 69 -5.11 -7.40 1.28
C VAL A 69 -4.16 -8.52 0.89
N LEU A 70 -4.01 -8.76 -0.41
CA LEU A 70 -3.13 -9.77 -0.99
C LEU A 70 -2.06 -9.05 -1.81
N GLY A 71 -0.79 -9.28 -1.47
CA GLY A 71 0.34 -8.79 -2.25
C GLY A 71 1.05 -9.94 -2.96
N ALA A 72 1.32 -9.80 -4.26
CA ALA A 72 2.20 -10.69 -5.01
C ALA A 72 3.50 -9.94 -5.35
N THR A 73 4.63 -10.65 -5.29
CA THR A 73 5.95 -10.09 -5.61
C THR A 73 6.83 -11.16 -6.23
N ASN A 74 7.67 -10.75 -7.17
CA ASN A 74 8.69 -11.60 -7.77
C ASN A 74 10.02 -11.58 -7.00
N VAL A 75 10.23 -10.59 -6.13
CA VAL A 75 11.46 -10.37 -5.36
C VAL A 75 11.18 -10.25 -3.85
N PRO A 76 10.67 -11.30 -3.19
CA PRO A 76 10.29 -11.24 -1.77
C PRO A 76 11.44 -10.87 -0.81
N TRP A 77 12.70 -11.06 -1.24
CA TRP A 77 13.89 -10.71 -0.47
C TRP A 77 14.15 -9.19 -0.41
N GLU A 78 13.71 -8.41 -1.41
CA GLU A 78 13.90 -6.95 -1.47
C GLU A 78 12.78 -6.15 -0.79
N LEU A 79 11.73 -6.84 -0.35
CA LEU A 79 10.59 -6.24 0.31
C LEU A 79 10.98 -5.68 1.68
N ASP A 80 10.54 -4.44 1.97
CA ASP A 80 10.74 -3.79 3.27
C ASP A 80 10.31 -4.73 4.42
N PRO A 81 11.17 -4.99 5.42
CA PRO A 81 10.81 -5.81 6.57
C PRO A 81 9.54 -5.34 7.30
N ALA A 82 9.19 -4.06 7.21
CA ALA A 82 7.94 -3.52 7.76
C ALA A 82 6.69 -4.03 7.01
N MET A 83 6.79 -4.29 5.71
CA MET A 83 5.73 -4.91 4.91
C MET A 83 5.60 -6.39 5.22
N ARG A 84 6.72 -7.10 5.39
CA ARG A 84 6.72 -8.55 5.68
C ARG A 84 6.09 -8.91 7.03
N ARG A 85 6.04 -7.96 7.98
CA ARG A 85 5.46 -8.18 9.32
C ARG A 85 3.95 -7.92 9.40
N ARG A 86 3.31 -7.51 8.30
CA ARG A 86 1.89 -7.15 8.25
C ARG A 86 1.15 -8.11 7.35
#